data_AF-A0A914L6X0-F1
#
_entry.id   AF-A0A914L6X0-F1
#
_cell.length_a   1.000
_cell.length_b   1.000
_cell.length_c   1.000
_cell.angle_alpha   90.00
_cell.angle_beta   90.00
_cell.angle_gamma   90.00
#
_symmetry.space_group_name_H-M   'P 1'
#
loop_
_entity.id
_entity.type
_entity.pdbx_description
1 polymer ?
#
loop_
_entity_poly.entity_id
_entity_poly.type
_entity_poly.pdbx_seq_one_letter_code
_entity_poly.pdbx_strand_id
1 'polypeptide(L)'
;MDKIGDLLPGLSFKPNFEQYSGYLPASENDMLHYWFVTSQNKSDKLIFWFNGGPGCSSLTGLLDGMGPYLINKDGKSLRKNVYSWNKYASVVFIESPVGCRIFIFA
;
A
#
# COMPACT_ATOMS: atom_id res chain seq x y z
N MET A 1 -0.90 10.10 10.92
CA MET A 1 -0.56 9.44 9.64
C MET A 1 0.95 9.44 9.58
N ASP A 2 1.57 8.27 9.57
CA ASP A 2 3.03 8.21 9.68
C ASP A 2 3.59 8.13 8.26
N LYS A 3 4.34 9.17 7.89
CA LYS A 3 4.99 9.23 6.58
C LYS A 3 6.04 8.14 6.52
N ILE A 4 5.91 7.23 5.55
CA ILE A 4 6.96 6.28 5.24
C ILE A 4 8.04 7.09 4.52
N GLY A 5 9.22 7.16 5.13
CA GLY A 5 10.37 7.86 4.56
C GLY A 5 10.88 7.23 3.27
N ASP A 6 11.98 7.79 2.75
CA ASP A 6 12.59 7.33 1.49
C ASP A 6 13.22 5.92 1.57
N LEU A 7 13.25 5.30 2.77
CA LEU A 7 13.94 4.06 3.07
C LEU A 7 12.95 2.93 3.39
N LEU A 8 12.17 2.52 2.39
CA LEU A 8 11.45 1.25 2.47
C LEU A 8 12.44 0.09 2.26
N PRO A 9 12.56 -0.88 3.19
CA PRO A 9 13.45 -2.03 3.00
C PRO A 9 13.18 -2.74 1.68
N GLY A 10 14.26 -3.12 0.98
CA GLY A 10 14.17 -3.81 -0.31
C GLY A 10 13.96 -2.89 -1.52
N LEU A 11 13.71 -1.59 -1.33
CA LEU A 11 13.56 -0.64 -2.42
C LEU A 11 14.92 -0.12 -2.91
N SER A 12 15.25 -0.36 -4.17
CA SER A 12 16.53 0.05 -4.77
C SER A 12 16.49 1.43 -5.44
N PHE A 13 15.41 2.17 -5.30
CA PHE A 13 15.20 3.47 -5.93
C PHE A 13 14.40 4.40 -5.04
N LYS A 14 14.55 5.71 -5.22
CA LYS A 14 13.77 6.71 -4.48
C LYS A 14 12.41 6.96 -5.18
N PRO A 15 11.27 6.77 -4.49
CA PRO A 15 9.97 7.17 -5.01
C PRO A 15 9.91 8.68 -5.28
N ASN A 16 9.21 9.07 -6.33
CA ASN A 16 8.92 10.48 -6.63
C ASN A 16 7.55 10.93 -6.06
N PHE A 17 6.99 10.14 -5.16
CA PHE A 17 5.69 10.35 -4.53
C PHE A 17 5.81 10.05 -3.04
N GLU A 18 4.83 10.51 -2.29
CA GLU A 18 4.78 10.32 -0.84
C GLU A 18 3.94 9.08 -0.52
N GLN A 19 4.30 8.42 0.58
CA GLN A 19 3.56 7.27 1.07
C GLN A 19 3.44 7.33 2.58
N TYR A 20 2.33 6.80 3.08
CA TYR A 20 1.95 6.85 4.48
C TYR A 20 1.40 5.49 4.87
N SER A 21 1.66 5.09 6.10
CA SER A 21 1.06 3.91 6.70
C SER A 21 0.56 4.26 8.09
N GLY A 22 -0.49 3.60 8.53
CA GLY A 22 -1.02 3.78 9.87
C GLY A 22 -2.34 3.07 10.04
N TYR A 23 -3.14 3.57 10.98
CA TYR A 23 -4.41 2.96 11.35
C TYR A 23 -5.55 3.97 11.28
N LEU A 24 -6.71 3.52 10.83
CA LEU A 24 -7.98 4.26 10.79
C LEU A 24 -8.97 3.59 11.75
N PRO A 25 -9.72 4.34 12.58
CA PRO A 25 -10.75 3.76 13.42
C PRO A 25 -11.93 3.25 12.58
N ALA A 26 -12.35 2.01 12.82
CA ALA A 26 -13.56 1.42 12.24
C ALA A 26 -14.70 1.29 13.25
N SER A 27 -14.39 1.11 14.53
CA SER A 27 -15.33 1.08 15.66
C SER A 27 -14.63 1.63 16.92
N GLU A 28 -15.30 1.62 18.08
CA GLU A 28 -14.69 2.06 19.35
C GLU A 28 -13.41 1.30 19.71
N ASN A 29 -13.31 0.03 19.33
CA ASN A 29 -12.19 -0.84 19.69
C ASN A 29 -11.41 -1.36 18.48
N ASP A 30 -11.86 -1.04 17.26
CA ASP A 30 -11.32 -1.63 16.04
C ASP A 30 -10.58 -0.61 15.18
N MET A 31 -9.38 -1.00 14.74
CA MET A 31 -8.52 -0.21 13.89
C MET A 31 -8.19 -0.98 12.60
N LEU A 32 -8.33 -0.32 11.45
CA LEU A 32 -7.93 -0.84 10.14
C LEU A 32 -6.58 -0.27 9.74
N HIS A 33 -5.64 -1.14 9.41
CA HIS A 33 -4.39 -0.69 8.82
C HIS A 33 -4.62 -0.18 7.40
N TYR A 34 -3.93 0.91 7.04
CA TYR A 34 -3.90 1.42 5.68
C TYR A 34 -2.48 1.67 5.22
N TRP A 35 -2.30 1.57 3.90
CA TRP A 35 -1.15 2.11 3.20
C TRP A 35 -1.63 3.04 2.10
N PHE A 36 -1.27 4.30 2.20
CA PHE A 36 -1.59 5.34 1.25
C PHE A 36 -0.38 5.68 0.38
N VAL A 37 -0.56 5.71 -0.93
CA VAL A 37 0.44 6.17 -1.90
C VAL A 37 -0.13 7.33 -2.71
N THR A 38 0.58 8.47 -2.73
CA THR A 38 0.14 9.61 -3.52
C THR A 38 0.39 9.37 -5.02
N SER A 39 -0.32 10.14 -5.85
CA SER A 39 -0.14 10.09 -7.29
C SER A 39 1.28 10.52 -7.69
N GLN A 40 1.91 9.76 -8.61
CA GLN A 40 3.24 10.09 -9.17
C GLN A 40 3.21 11.37 -10.03
N ASN A 41 2.04 11.73 -10.54
CA ASN A 41 1.78 12.91 -11.35
C ASN A 41 0.73 13.79 -10.66
N LYS A 42 0.61 15.06 -11.05
CA LYS A 42 -0.44 15.95 -10.52
C LYS A 42 -1.83 15.39 -10.87
N SER A 43 -2.55 14.88 -9.87
CA SER A 43 -3.90 14.32 -10.00
C SER A 43 -4.63 14.43 -8.66
N ASP A 44 -5.89 14.88 -8.71
CA ASP A 44 -6.76 15.03 -7.54
C ASP A 44 -7.66 13.79 -7.33
N LYS A 45 -7.45 12.73 -8.11
CA LYS A 45 -8.22 11.49 -8.01
C LYS A 45 -7.76 10.66 -6.82
N LEU A 46 -8.72 10.11 -6.09
CA LEU A 46 -8.50 9.21 -4.96
C LEU A 46 -9.21 7.88 -5.19
N ILE A 47 -8.49 6.78 -5.02
CA ILE A 47 -9.01 5.41 -5.14
C ILE A 47 -8.85 4.73 -3.79
N PHE A 48 -9.93 4.11 -3.30
CA PHE A 48 -9.87 3.17 -2.19
C PHE A 48 -9.84 1.75 -2.74
N TRP A 49 -8.87 0.96 -2.31
CA TRP A 49 -8.70 -0.42 -2.73
C TRP A 49 -8.89 -1.39 -1.57
N PHE A 50 -9.72 -2.40 -1.81
CA PHE A 50 -10.00 -3.50 -0.91
C PHE A 50 -9.80 -4.80 -1.67
N ASN A 51 -8.91 -5.67 -1.20
CA ASN A 51 -8.92 -7.06 -1.66
C ASN A 51 -10.09 -7.80 -1.03
N GLY A 52 -10.69 -8.69 -1.83
CA GLY A 52 -11.81 -9.54 -1.40
C GLY A 52 -11.36 -10.89 -0.84
N GLY A 53 -12.33 -11.77 -0.60
CA GLY A 53 -12.15 -13.05 0.09
C GLY A 53 -12.12 -12.88 1.61
N PRO A 54 -12.56 -13.86 2.41
CA PRO A 54 -12.42 -13.75 3.86
C PRO A 54 -10.93 -13.89 4.25
N GLY A 55 -10.31 -12.78 4.66
CA GLY A 55 -8.96 -12.77 5.27
C GLY A 55 -7.78 -12.54 4.34
N CYS A 56 -7.98 -12.13 3.09
CA CYS A 56 -6.88 -11.72 2.20
C CYS A 56 -6.53 -10.24 2.42
N SER A 57 -5.22 -9.96 2.48
CA SER A 57 -4.69 -8.63 2.72
C SER A 57 -4.77 -7.74 1.48
N SER A 58 -5.21 -6.49 1.64
CA SER A 58 -5.17 -5.45 0.61
C SER A 58 -3.74 -5.07 0.24
N LEU A 59 -2.75 -5.33 1.10
CA LEU A 59 -1.34 -5.17 0.76
C LEU A 59 -0.88 -6.13 -0.36
N THR A 60 -1.58 -7.23 -0.62
CA THR A 60 -1.35 -8.02 -1.85
C THR A 60 -1.63 -7.18 -3.09
N GLY A 61 -2.67 -6.33 -3.07
CA GLY A 61 -2.95 -5.41 -4.18
C GLY A 61 -1.86 -4.36 -4.35
N LEU A 62 -1.24 -3.93 -3.25
CA LEU A 62 -0.10 -3.01 -3.27
C LEU A 62 1.17 -3.68 -3.80
N LEU A 63 1.49 -4.87 -3.31
CA LEU A 63 2.81 -5.51 -3.47
C LEU A 63 2.89 -6.59 -4.55
N ASP A 64 1.76 -7.08 -5.05
CA ASP A 64 1.70 -8.11 -6.10
C ASP A 64 0.68 -7.75 -7.22
N GLY A 65 -0.03 -6.63 -7.07
CA GLY A 65 -1.02 -6.18 -8.04
C GLY A 65 -0.65 -4.87 -8.72
N MET A 66 -1.30 -3.80 -8.26
CA MET A 66 -1.37 -2.49 -8.92
C MET A 66 -0.65 -1.37 -8.19
N GLY A 67 -0.05 -1.66 -7.02
CA GLY A 67 0.75 -0.68 -6.30
C GLY A 67 2.04 -0.31 -7.05
N PRO A 68 2.78 0.69 -6.53
CA PRO A 68 3.92 1.28 -7.21
C PRO A 68 5.15 0.37 -7.29
N TYR A 69 5.22 -0.64 -6.44
CA TYR A 69 6.31 -1.59 -6.36
C TYR A 69 5.76 -3.01 -6.22
N LEU A 70 6.48 -3.98 -6.77
CA LEU A 70 6.13 -5.40 -6.69
C LEU A 70 7.25 -6.16 -5.99
N ILE A 71 6.87 -7.17 -5.19
CA ILE A 71 7.80 -8.07 -4.53
C ILE A 71 8.51 -8.94 -5.58
N ASN A 72 9.83 -9.07 -5.45
CA ASN A 72 10.60 -10.03 -6.25
C ASN A 72 10.50 -11.44 -5.67
N LYS A 73 10.90 -12.44 -6.46
CA LYS A 73 10.87 -13.85 -6.05
C LYS A 73 11.72 -14.17 -4.81
N ASP A 74 12.65 -13.29 -4.45
CA ASP A 74 13.47 -13.42 -3.24
C ASP A 74 12.70 -13.09 -1.95
N GLY A 75 11.49 -12.55 -2.06
CA GLY A 75 10.65 -12.13 -0.93
C GLY A 75 11.23 -10.98 -0.11
N LYS A 76 12.24 -10.28 -0.62
CA LYS A 76 12.98 -9.25 0.14
C LYS A 76 13.17 -7.96 -0.63
N SER A 77 13.31 -8.03 -1.95
CA SER A 77 13.51 -6.85 -2.79
C SER A 77 12.23 -6.44 -3.50
N LEU A 78 12.14 -5.14 -3.78
CA LEU A 78 11.03 -4.51 -4.47
C LEU A 78 11.50 -4.00 -5.83
N ARG A 79 10.72 -4.28 -6.87
CA ARG A 79 10.93 -3.71 -8.22
C ARG A 79 9.84 -2.72 -8.56
N LYS A 80 10.15 -1.73 -9.40
CA LYS A 80 9.17 -0.73 -9.85
C LYS A 80 8.05 -1.38 -10.68
N ASN A 81 6.81 -1.00 -10.43
CA ASN A 81 5.67 -1.36 -11.27
C ASN A 81 5.42 -0.28 -12.33
N VAL A 82 5.70 -0.58 -13.59
CA VAL A 82 5.45 0.36 -14.70
C VAL A 82 3.96 0.50 -15.03
N TYR A 83 3.09 -0.36 -14.50
CA TYR A 83 1.64 -0.31 -14.70
C TYR A 83 0.89 0.12 -13.44
N SER A 84 1.58 0.75 -12.48
CA SER A 84 0.95 1.14 -11.23
C SER A 84 -0.20 2.12 -11.43
N TRP A 85 -1.28 1.88 -10.69
CA TRP A 85 -2.43 2.77 -10.63
C TRP A 85 -2.08 4.14 -10.05
N ASN A 86 -1.06 4.22 -9.18
CA ASN A 86 -0.67 5.51 -8.62
C ASN A 86 0.00 6.45 -9.62
N LYS A 87 0.15 6.05 -10.89
CA LYS A 87 0.50 6.97 -11.98
C LYS A 87 -0.62 7.97 -12.32
N TYR A 88 -1.87 7.64 -12.01
CA TYR A 88 -3.04 8.41 -12.44
C TYR A 88 -3.95 8.88 -11.30
N ALA A 89 -3.82 8.32 -10.10
CA ALA A 89 -4.59 8.67 -8.92
C ALA A 89 -3.78 8.41 -7.65
N SER A 90 -4.15 9.01 -6.53
CA SER A 90 -3.66 8.57 -5.23
C SER A 90 -4.47 7.35 -4.78
N VAL A 91 -3.84 6.36 -4.15
CA VAL A 91 -4.48 5.08 -3.83
C VAL A 91 -4.29 4.75 -2.35
N VAL A 92 -5.39 4.43 -1.67
CA VAL A 92 -5.41 3.96 -0.28
C VAL A 92 -5.76 2.48 -0.27
N PHE A 93 -4.80 1.64 0.12
CA PHE A 93 -5.00 0.21 0.33
C PHE A 93 -5.42 -0.01 1.79
N ILE A 94 -6.58 -0.62 2.03
CA ILE A 94 -7.14 -0.77 3.38
C ILE A 94 -7.27 -2.25 3.73
N GLU A 95 -6.64 -2.68 4.82
CA GLU A 95 -6.82 -4.01 5.39
C GLU A 95 -8.20 -4.10 6.03
N SER A 96 -9.11 -4.89 5.45
CA SER A 96 -10.48 -5.06 5.93
C SER A 96 -10.97 -6.49 5.70
N PRO A 97 -11.79 -7.09 6.59
CA PRO A 97 -12.29 -6.54 7.86
C PRO A 97 -11.22 -6.56 8.98
N VAL A 98 -11.60 -6.08 10.16
CA VAL A 98 -10.76 -6.11 11.37
C VAL A 98 -10.31 -7.55 11.64
N GLY A 99 -9.02 -7.75 11.89
CA GLY A 99 -8.43 -9.09 12.06
C GLY A 99 -7.92 -9.74 10.78
N CYS A 100 -8.01 -9.08 9.62
CA CYS A 100 -7.26 -9.48 8.43
C CYS A 100 -5.76 -9.51 8.75
N ARG A 101 -5.05 -10.57 8.34
CA ARG A 101 -3.63 -10.74 8.67
C ARG A 101 -2.81 -9.70 7.91
N ILE A 102 -2.27 -8.75 8.67
CA ILE A 102 -1.26 -7.81 8.21
C ILE A 102 -0.08 -8.58 7.61
N PHE A 103 0.19 -8.34 6.32
CA PHE A 103 1.46 -8.68 5.69
C PHE A 103 2.45 -7.55 5.96
N ILE A 104 3.13 -7.59 7.10
CA ILE A 104 4.35 -6.81 7.31
C ILE A 104 5.52 -7.80 7.22
N PHE A 105 6.50 -7.48 6.38
CA PHE A 105 7.80 -8.14 6.41
C PHE A 105 8.38 -7.99 7.82
N ALA A 106 8.45 -9.10 8.56
CA ALA A 106 9.32 -9.24 9.72
C ALA A 106 10.76 -9.50 9.26
#